data_AF-A0A0J8RBE7-F1
#
_entry.id   AF-A0A0J8RBE7-F1
#
_cell.length_a   1.000
_cell.length_b   1.000
_cell.length_c   1.000
_cell.angle_alpha   90.00
_cell.angle_beta   90.00
_cell.angle_gamma   90.00
#
_symmetry.space_group_name_H-M   'P 1'
#
loop_
_entity.id
_entity.type
_entity.pdbx_description
1 polymer ?
#
loop_
_entity_poly.entity_id
_entity_poly.type
_entity_poly.pdbx_seq_one_letter_code
_entity_poly.pdbx_strand_id
1 'polypeptide(L)'
;MDQLTRHLLDKEVKKFIDSIEPSLVCKLASSLHPEKKSCQVFSDPQKGSYNICFPVVFTDAGDQIPNVESTQSAERWMIRIPLLPRLAFPEEKMRGEIATMKYIAEKTTIPVPRLFEYSINRDNVLNLPFMALEYITGKALHGTDVPCLPDELKSHLFDQLADVYIQLYRQQFDHVGALTLDSNDENWVFEHNRPLTIELNDQELSGMKSSEIIPAHQTYNFTIDYAYAVLKLIFNDFYRGKDSVFDKKDARNYLYGIFASQGIVMEWVDPKDNHGPFILMHGDLRPPNIFVDADLNIISVIDWEWSHTVPPQMFVPPSWITGQELPAATKKPYDFAFTVYISQFQRAAREREDKHYNPDNKLKFILPLVKLWSKHLMSDTVFIAYALLKSCYFGNVYWNLLDDMYYGEDSDKRVEGFFKLCLRKQQEEELQRVLSDLEAFQKELALAGLDPIEPLKPPTLDPAKGKEVLLYTKYGGNPTLKNRCPILSLATLLAGKYLEGIGDVTLFYGLVWVHDQKQKSFAQGPMIGTPSANTL
;
A
#
# COMPACT_ATOMS: atom_id res chain seq x y z
N MET A 1 2.63 -5.43 11.47
CA MET A 1 3.64 -5.12 12.51
C MET A 1 2.97 -4.52 13.74
N ASP A 2 3.27 -5.06 14.92
CA ASP A 2 2.67 -4.63 16.18
C ASP A 2 3.12 -3.24 16.65
N GLN A 3 2.33 -2.62 17.52
CA GLN A 3 2.57 -1.26 18.01
C GLN A 3 3.92 -1.08 18.72
N LEU A 4 4.35 -2.04 19.54
CA LEU A 4 5.59 -1.93 20.32
C LEU A 4 6.81 -2.05 19.41
N THR A 5 6.83 -3.05 18.53
CA THR A 5 7.88 -3.23 17.53
C THR A 5 8.01 -1.97 16.69
N ARG A 6 6.90 -1.39 16.23
CA ARG A 6 6.91 -0.14 15.45
C ARG A 6 7.54 1.02 16.23
N HIS A 7 7.19 1.21 17.50
CA HIS A 7 7.75 2.26 18.36
C HIS A 7 9.26 2.10 18.57
N LEU A 8 9.72 0.87 18.78
CA LEU A 8 11.15 0.58 18.91
C LEU A 8 11.89 0.83 17.61
N LEU A 9 11.35 0.36 16.48
CA LEU A 9 11.92 0.60 15.17
C LEU A 9 11.97 2.09 14.81
N ASP A 10 10.98 2.89 15.19
CA ASP A 10 11.00 4.33 14.95
C ASP A 10 12.17 5.04 15.66
N LYS A 11 12.54 4.57 16.86
CA LYS A 11 13.71 5.07 17.58
C LYS A 11 15.01 4.67 16.88
N GLU A 12 15.12 3.42 16.44
CA GLU A 12 16.30 2.93 15.72
C GLU A 12 16.45 3.59 14.34
N VAL A 13 15.35 3.81 13.63
CA VAL A 13 15.31 4.58 12.37
C VAL A 13 15.80 6.00 12.61
N LYS A 14 15.35 6.66 13.67
CA LYS A 14 15.82 8.02 13.99
C LYS A 14 17.33 8.03 14.22
N LYS A 15 17.85 7.14 15.07
CA LYS A 15 19.30 7.01 15.31
C LYS A 15 20.07 6.72 14.01
N PHE A 16 19.52 5.87 13.15
CA PHE A 16 20.10 5.54 11.85
C PHE A 16 20.18 6.77 10.95
N ILE A 17 19.09 7.53 10.81
CA ILE A 17 19.08 8.78 10.02
C ILE A 17 20.05 9.80 10.60
N ASP A 18 20.05 9.99 11.93
CA ASP A 18 20.94 10.93 12.63
C ASP A 18 22.43 10.56 12.46
N SER A 19 22.74 9.30 12.13
CA SER A 19 24.11 8.84 11.86
C SER A 19 24.61 9.12 10.43
N ILE A 20 23.73 9.49 9.51
CA ILE A 20 24.10 9.77 8.12
C ILE A 20 24.52 11.23 7.99
N GLU A 21 25.81 11.47 7.73
CA GLU A 21 26.32 12.80 7.50
C GLU A 21 26.00 13.30 6.07
N PRO A 22 25.26 14.41 5.90
CA PRO A 22 24.92 14.94 4.57
C PRO A 22 26.15 15.29 3.72
N SER A 23 27.27 15.66 4.35
CA SER A 23 28.56 15.92 3.69
C SER A 23 29.10 14.68 2.96
N LEU A 24 28.94 13.48 3.55
CA LEU A 24 29.36 12.22 2.93
C LEU A 24 28.44 11.86 1.75
N VAL A 25 27.15 12.21 1.84
CA VAL A 25 26.21 12.05 0.72
C VAL A 25 26.63 12.91 -0.47
N CYS A 26 27.00 14.17 -0.23
CA CYS A 26 27.53 15.04 -1.29
C CYS A 26 28.87 14.53 -1.84
N LYS A 27 29.76 14.05 -0.98
CA LYS A 27 31.04 13.44 -1.40
C LYS A 27 30.80 12.23 -2.29
N LEU A 28 29.84 11.36 -1.94
CA LEU A 28 29.43 10.24 -2.75
C LEU A 28 28.92 10.71 -4.11
N ALA A 29 27.89 11.57 -4.13
CA ALA A 29 27.27 12.05 -5.36
C ALA A 29 28.28 12.71 -6.31
N SER A 30 29.17 13.57 -5.77
CA SER A 30 30.25 14.19 -6.54
C SER A 30 31.23 13.15 -7.09
N SER A 31 31.53 12.09 -6.34
CA SER A 31 32.39 11.00 -6.79
C SER A 31 31.76 10.12 -7.87
N LEU A 32 30.42 10.05 -7.95
CA LEU A 32 29.70 9.30 -8.97
C LEU A 32 29.48 10.12 -10.25
N HIS A 33 29.35 11.45 -10.12
CA HIS A 33 29.15 12.34 -11.26
C HIS A 33 30.29 12.20 -12.29
N PRO A 34 29.99 12.07 -13.61
CA PRO A 34 31.01 11.88 -14.64
C PRO A 34 32.10 12.97 -14.64
N GLU A 35 31.69 14.24 -14.52
CA GLU A 35 32.58 15.41 -14.46
C GLU A 35 33.14 15.71 -13.06
N LYS A 36 32.82 14.88 -12.05
CA LYS A 36 33.19 15.10 -10.65
C LYS A 36 32.81 16.48 -10.10
N LYS A 37 31.66 17.02 -10.55
CA LYS A 37 31.13 18.31 -10.07
C LYS A 37 30.88 18.26 -8.58
N SER A 38 31.13 19.38 -7.91
CA SER A 38 30.69 19.57 -6.53
C SER A 38 29.17 19.60 -6.48
N CYS A 39 28.60 19.10 -5.40
CA CYS A 39 27.18 19.20 -5.14
C CYS A 39 26.89 19.58 -3.69
N GLN A 40 25.65 19.99 -3.47
CA GLN A 40 25.11 20.28 -2.14
C GLN A 40 23.71 19.70 -2.01
N VAL A 41 23.34 19.32 -0.79
CA VAL A 41 21.94 19.00 -0.45
C VAL A 41 21.15 20.31 -0.46
N PHE A 42 20.11 20.41 -1.30
CA PHE A 42 19.38 21.68 -1.50
C PHE A 42 18.03 21.74 -0.81
N SER A 43 17.57 20.64 -0.22
CA SER A 43 16.41 20.62 0.67
C SER A 43 16.57 19.56 1.76
N ASP A 44 15.72 19.63 2.78
CA ASP A 44 15.72 18.64 3.86
C ASP A 44 15.59 17.20 3.30
N PRO A 45 16.30 16.22 3.90
CA PRO A 45 16.16 14.82 3.54
C PRO A 45 14.71 14.34 3.69
N GLN A 46 14.20 13.68 2.65
CA GLN A 46 12.83 13.18 2.62
C GLN A 46 12.78 11.75 3.15
N LYS A 47 12.20 11.58 4.34
CA LYS A 47 11.99 10.26 4.94
C LYS A 47 10.70 9.64 4.39
N GLY A 48 10.84 8.57 3.62
CA GLY A 48 9.74 7.67 3.26
C GLY A 48 9.57 6.52 4.25
N SER A 49 8.79 5.51 3.86
CA SER A 49 8.50 4.36 4.73
C SER A 49 9.70 3.44 4.94
N TYR A 50 10.45 3.20 3.88
CA TYR A 50 11.55 2.24 3.83
C TYR A 50 12.88 2.87 3.39
N ASN A 51 12.90 4.17 3.09
CA ASN A 51 14.05 4.85 2.52
C ASN A 51 14.15 6.29 3.04
N ILE A 52 15.38 6.79 3.12
CA ILE A 52 15.70 8.21 3.33
C ILE A 52 16.34 8.74 2.05
N CYS A 53 15.85 9.87 1.57
CA CYS A 53 16.20 10.41 0.27
C CYS A 53 16.84 11.79 0.42
N PHE A 54 18.05 11.97 -0.10
CA PHE A 54 18.83 13.21 -0.05
C PHE A 54 18.85 13.87 -1.44
N PRO A 55 18.13 14.98 -1.62
CA PRO A 55 18.10 15.67 -2.89
C PRO A 55 19.35 16.55 -3.02
N VAL A 56 20.14 16.26 -4.06
CA VAL A 56 21.40 16.95 -4.34
C VAL A 56 21.33 17.73 -5.64
N VAL A 57 21.97 18.90 -5.67
CA VAL A 57 22.12 19.74 -6.86
C VAL A 57 23.60 19.92 -7.15
N PHE A 58 24.00 19.72 -8.41
CA PHE A 58 25.38 19.93 -8.85
C PHE A 58 25.59 21.39 -9.24
N THR A 59 26.76 21.92 -8.89
CA THR A 59 27.19 23.29 -9.24
C THR A 59 28.42 23.24 -10.14
N ASP A 60 28.50 24.17 -11.08
CA ASP A 60 29.74 24.42 -11.81
C ASP A 60 30.74 25.14 -10.88
N ALA A 61 32.04 24.90 -11.11
CA ALA A 61 33.10 25.41 -10.25
C ALA A 61 33.12 26.95 -10.24
N GLY A 62 32.62 27.56 -9.15
CA GLY A 62 32.65 29.01 -8.92
C GLY A 62 31.30 29.66 -8.64
N ASP A 63 30.17 28.97 -8.83
CA ASP A 63 28.85 29.55 -8.59
C ASP A 63 28.43 29.48 -7.12
N GLN A 64 27.98 30.61 -6.58
CA GLN A 64 27.29 30.65 -5.28
C GLN A 64 25.92 30.00 -5.42
N ILE A 65 25.45 29.42 -4.30
CA ILE A 65 24.14 28.77 -4.12
C ILE A 65 23.07 29.44 -4.98
N PRO A 66 22.63 28.82 -6.08
CA PRO A 66 21.49 29.37 -6.79
C PRO A 66 20.27 29.29 -5.87
N ASN A 67 19.55 30.40 -5.73
CA ASN A 67 18.23 30.39 -5.09
C ASN A 67 17.40 29.28 -5.74
N VAL A 68 16.71 28.48 -4.93
CA VAL A 68 15.93 27.29 -5.33
C VAL A 68 14.93 27.59 -6.45
N GLU A 69 14.51 28.86 -6.59
CA GLU A 69 13.60 29.36 -7.63
C GLU A 69 14.28 29.72 -8.96
N SER A 70 15.62 29.81 -9.03
CA SER A 70 16.37 30.30 -10.20
C SER A 70 17.01 29.21 -11.09
N THR A 71 16.85 27.92 -10.76
CA THR A 71 17.51 26.84 -11.51
C THR A 71 16.54 25.92 -12.22
N GLN A 72 16.04 26.35 -13.37
CA GLN A 72 15.40 25.44 -14.32
C GLN A 72 16.41 24.58 -15.09
N SER A 73 17.72 24.84 -14.99
CA SER A 73 18.77 24.14 -15.74
C SER A 73 19.82 23.40 -14.92
N ALA A 74 19.74 23.41 -13.58
CA ALA A 74 20.75 22.73 -12.76
C ALA A 74 20.46 21.22 -12.69
N GLU A 75 21.50 20.41 -12.87
CA GLU A 75 21.41 18.96 -12.74
C GLU A 75 21.16 18.57 -11.29
N ARG A 76 20.14 17.73 -11.06
CA ARG A 76 19.69 17.33 -9.72
C ARG A 76 19.51 15.82 -9.66
N TRP A 77 20.06 15.22 -8.62
CA TRP A 77 19.90 13.79 -8.34
C TRP A 77 19.23 13.59 -6.98
N MET A 78 18.70 12.40 -6.77
CA MET A 78 18.19 11.91 -5.50
C MET A 78 19.07 10.76 -5.03
N ILE A 79 19.77 10.93 -3.91
CA ILE A 79 20.50 9.84 -3.27
C ILE A 79 19.56 9.14 -2.29
N ARG A 80 19.13 7.93 -2.64
CA ARG A 80 18.21 7.11 -1.86
C ARG A 80 18.98 6.06 -1.07
N ILE A 81 18.80 6.04 0.24
CA ILE A 81 19.41 5.08 1.15
C ILE A 81 18.29 4.29 1.83
N PRO A 82 18.31 2.94 1.81
CA PRO A 82 17.30 2.14 2.48
C PRO A 82 17.44 2.27 4.01
N LEU A 83 16.31 2.43 4.68
CA LEU A 83 16.22 2.44 6.14
C LEU A 83 16.38 1.01 6.65
N LEU A 84 17.63 0.57 6.84
CA LEU A 84 17.96 -0.81 7.23
C LEU A 84 17.15 -1.33 8.44
N PRO A 85 16.87 -0.55 9.49
CA PRO A 85 16.03 -1.03 10.60
C PRO A 85 14.58 -1.37 10.20
N ARG A 86 14.08 -0.86 9.06
CA ARG A 86 12.72 -1.11 8.54
C ARG A 86 12.67 -2.28 7.55
N LEU A 87 13.78 -2.97 7.33
CA LEU A 87 13.90 -3.98 6.29
C LEU A 87 14.42 -5.29 6.86
N ALA A 88 13.58 -6.32 6.80
CA ALA A 88 14.00 -7.68 7.12
C ALA A 88 14.93 -8.27 6.06
N PHE A 89 14.73 -7.88 4.80
CA PHE A 89 15.45 -8.41 3.64
C PHE A 89 16.05 -7.26 2.80
N PRO A 90 16.99 -6.46 3.35
CA PRO A 90 17.42 -5.22 2.73
C PRO A 90 18.08 -5.42 1.36
N GLU A 91 18.94 -6.43 1.24
CA GLU A 91 19.64 -6.75 -0.01
C GLU A 91 18.66 -7.27 -1.07
N GLU A 92 17.88 -8.31 -0.75
CA GLU A 92 16.90 -8.93 -1.66
C GLU A 92 15.90 -7.90 -2.20
N LYS A 93 15.35 -7.04 -1.32
CA LYS A 93 14.47 -5.93 -1.71
C LYS A 93 15.18 -4.97 -2.67
N MET A 94 16.39 -4.53 -2.34
CA MET A 94 17.10 -3.53 -3.14
C MET A 94 17.44 -4.07 -4.54
N ARG A 95 17.88 -5.33 -4.62
CA ARG A 95 18.09 -6.03 -5.91
C ARG A 95 16.80 -6.07 -6.72
N GLY A 96 15.68 -6.42 -6.09
CA GLY A 96 14.37 -6.47 -6.76
C GLY A 96 13.89 -5.12 -7.28
N GLU A 97 14.08 -4.05 -6.50
CA GLU A 97 13.76 -2.68 -6.91
C GLU A 97 14.56 -2.26 -8.14
N ILE A 98 15.88 -2.41 -8.10
CA ILE A 98 16.78 -2.03 -9.19
C ILE A 98 16.48 -2.83 -10.46
N ALA A 99 16.31 -4.14 -10.33
CA ALA A 99 16.00 -5.02 -11.45
C ALA A 99 14.66 -4.65 -12.11
N THR A 100 13.64 -4.37 -11.29
CA THR A 100 12.32 -3.94 -11.80
C THR A 100 12.41 -2.59 -12.51
N MET A 101 13.12 -1.61 -11.94
CA MET A 101 13.31 -0.31 -12.59
C MET A 101 14.00 -0.45 -13.96
N LYS A 102 15.06 -1.27 -14.04
CA LYS A 102 15.74 -1.56 -15.32
C LYS A 102 14.80 -2.23 -16.32
N TYR A 103 14.06 -3.25 -15.89
CA TYR A 103 13.10 -3.96 -16.74
C TYR A 103 12.01 -3.04 -17.28
N ILE A 104 11.39 -2.22 -16.41
CA ILE A 104 10.31 -1.30 -16.79
C ILE A 104 10.81 -0.24 -17.77
N ALA A 105 11.99 0.33 -17.52
CA ALA A 105 12.61 1.30 -18.43
C ALA A 105 12.96 0.70 -19.80
N GLU A 106 13.30 -0.59 -19.86
CA GLU A 106 13.63 -1.27 -21.12
C GLU A 106 12.39 -1.73 -21.89
N LYS A 107 11.37 -2.24 -21.20
CA LYS A 107 10.22 -2.94 -21.82
C LYS A 107 8.97 -2.08 -21.98
N THR A 108 8.94 -0.90 -21.36
CA THR A 108 7.75 -0.06 -21.33
C THR A 108 8.09 1.41 -21.59
N THR A 109 7.05 2.23 -21.70
CA THR A 109 7.12 3.69 -21.71
C THR A 109 6.61 4.28 -20.39
N ILE A 110 6.37 3.45 -19.37
CA ILE A 110 6.01 3.93 -18.03
C ILE A 110 7.18 4.77 -17.53
N PRO A 111 6.94 6.05 -17.18
CA PRO A 111 8.03 6.90 -16.76
C PRO A 111 8.52 6.45 -15.37
N VAL A 112 9.81 6.19 -15.25
CA VAL A 112 10.49 5.85 -14.01
C VAL A 112 11.74 6.72 -13.88
N PRO A 113 12.21 7.05 -12.66
CA PRO A 113 13.40 7.86 -12.51
C PRO A 113 14.61 7.16 -13.12
N ARG A 114 15.42 7.90 -13.87
CA ARG A 114 16.67 7.35 -14.36
C ARG A 114 17.57 6.91 -13.20
N LEU A 115 18.02 5.66 -13.25
CA LEU A 115 19.02 5.12 -12.34
C LEU A 115 20.42 5.46 -12.87
N PHE A 116 21.17 6.27 -12.12
CA PHE A 116 22.54 6.64 -12.50
C PHE A 116 23.55 5.59 -12.02
N GLU A 117 23.54 5.30 -10.72
CA GLU A 117 24.46 4.37 -10.06
C GLU A 117 23.83 3.80 -8.80
N TYR A 118 24.37 2.69 -8.30
CA TYR A 118 23.96 2.10 -7.02
C TYR A 118 25.08 1.28 -6.38
N SER A 119 24.93 1.04 -5.09
CA SER A 119 25.76 0.12 -4.32
C SER A 119 24.85 -0.71 -3.44
N ILE A 120 24.82 -2.02 -3.65
CA ILE A 120 24.04 -2.95 -2.80
C ILE A 120 24.85 -3.35 -1.57
N ASN A 121 26.17 -3.47 -1.75
CA ASN A 121 27.12 -3.68 -0.67
C ASN A 121 27.48 -2.35 0.02
N ARG A 122 28.22 -2.45 1.13
CA ARG A 122 28.64 -1.32 1.97
C ARG A 122 30.04 -0.81 1.65
N ASP A 123 30.61 -1.20 0.52
CA ASP A 123 31.96 -0.80 0.12
C ASP A 123 31.94 0.56 -0.60
N ASN A 124 31.59 1.61 0.13
CA ASN A 124 31.55 2.97 -0.39
C ASN A 124 31.72 4.00 0.76
N VAL A 125 31.78 5.29 0.41
CA VAL A 125 32.07 6.37 1.38
C VAL A 125 30.99 6.53 2.47
N LEU A 126 29.77 6.03 2.26
CA LEU A 126 28.70 6.03 3.24
C LEU A 126 28.72 4.79 4.13
N ASN A 127 29.45 3.73 3.75
CA ASN A 127 29.36 2.40 4.36
C ASN A 127 27.91 1.88 4.42
N LEU A 128 27.10 2.28 3.45
CA LEU A 128 25.66 1.98 3.36
C LEU A 128 25.28 1.69 1.91
N PRO A 129 24.29 0.82 1.68
CA PRO A 129 23.70 0.69 0.35
C PRO A 129 23.04 2.01 -0.09
N PHE A 130 23.02 2.28 -1.39
CA PHE A 130 22.35 3.45 -1.96
C PHE A 130 21.94 3.26 -3.42
N MET A 131 21.01 4.08 -3.89
CA MET A 131 20.74 4.35 -5.30
C MET A 131 20.88 5.85 -5.58
N ALA A 132 21.58 6.20 -6.65
CA ALA A 132 21.61 7.55 -7.20
C ALA A 132 20.62 7.62 -8.36
N LEU A 133 19.56 8.39 -8.18
CA LEU A 133 18.42 8.48 -9.09
C LEU A 133 18.27 9.90 -9.65
N GLU A 134 17.57 10.02 -10.77
CA GLU A 134 17.03 11.30 -11.23
C GLU A 134 16.15 11.95 -10.18
N TYR A 135 16.34 13.25 -9.96
CA TYR A 135 15.42 14.03 -9.15
C TYR A 135 14.18 14.40 -9.97
N ILE A 136 13.03 13.82 -9.63
CA ILE A 136 11.77 14.11 -10.31
C ILE A 136 11.25 15.49 -9.91
N THR A 137 11.20 16.41 -10.88
CA THR A 137 10.64 17.74 -10.68
C THR A 137 9.13 17.69 -10.88
N GLY A 138 8.40 17.42 -9.79
CA GLY A 138 6.94 17.33 -9.79
C GLY A 138 6.40 17.26 -8.37
N LYS A 139 5.08 17.11 -8.24
CA LYS A 139 4.44 16.83 -6.95
C LYS A 139 3.94 15.40 -6.94
N ALA A 140 4.16 14.70 -5.83
CA ALA A 140 3.47 13.44 -5.62
C ALA A 140 1.95 13.69 -5.65
N LEU A 141 1.18 12.74 -6.16
CA LEU A 141 -0.29 12.75 -6.15
C LEU A 141 -0.84 12.66 -4.71
N HIS A 142 0.03 12.47 -3.72
CA HIS A 142 -0.31 12.50 -2.30
C HIS A 142 -1.08 13.77 -1.91
N GLY A 143 -2.17 13.58 -1.16
CA GLY A 143 -3.05 14.67 -0.73
C GLY A 143 -4.08 15.11 -1.77
N THR A 144 -4.00 14.61 -3.01
CA THR A 144 -5.05 14.83 -4.01
C THR A 144 -6.27 13.98 -3.69
N ASP A 145 -7.40 14.65 -3.42
CA ASP A 145 -8.70 14.00 -3.30
C ASP A 145 -9.27 13.70 -4.70
N VAL A 146 -8.89 12.53 -5.24
CA VAL A 146 -9.28 12.08 -6.59
C VAL A 146 -10.79 12.12 -6.82
N PRO A 147 -11.64 11.64 -5.89
CA PRO A 147 -13.09 11.82 -5.97
C PRO A 147 -13.56 13.26 -6.17
N CYS A 148 -12.85 14.23 -5.57
CA CYS A 148 -13.19 15.65 -5.63
C CYS A 148 -12.55 16.42 -6.79
N LEU A 149 -11.76 15.76 -7.66
CA LEU A 149 -11.24 16.39 -8.87
C LEU A 149 -12.38 16.75 -9.85
N PRO A 150 -12.23 17.85 -10.63
CA PRO A 150 -13.03 18.10 -11.82
C PRO A 150 -13.04 16.89 -12.75
N ASP A 151 -14.16 16.63 -13.42
CA ASP A 151 -14.35 15.40 -14.19
C ASP A 151 -13.39 15.29 -15.38
N GLU A 152 -12.97 16.41 -15.98
CA GLU A 152 -11.96 16.43 -17.04
C GLU A 152 -10.59 15.98 -16.51
N LEU A 153 -10.14 16.54 -15.38
CA LEU A 153 -8.87 16.19 -14.74
C LEU A 153 -8.86 14.75 -14.22
N LYS A 154 -9.98 14.30 -13.66
CA LYS A 154 -10.17 12.93 -13.20
C LYS A 154 -10.12 11.93 -14.37
N SER A 155 -10.80 12.25 -15.48
CA SER A 155 -10.79 11.42 -16.69
C SER A 155 -9.39 11.37 -17.31
N HIS A 156 -8.67 12.50 -17.33
CA HIS A 156 -7.28 12.59 -17.79
C HIS A 156 -6.33 11.74 -16.94
N LEU A 157 -6.45 11.80 -15.60
CA LEU A 157 -5.67 10.97 -14.70
C LEU A 157 -5.99 9.48 -14.90
N PHE A 158 -7.27 9.11 -15.04
CA PHE A 158 -7.69 7.73 -15.26
C PHE A 158 -7.20 7.17 -16.60
N ASP A 159 -7.19 7.97 -17.66
CA ASP A 159 -6.65 7.59 -18.98
C ASP A 159 -5.14 7.26 -18.90
N GLN A 160 -4.36 8.09 -18.22
CA GLN A 160 -2.91 7.86 -18.05
C GLN A 160 -2.61 6.67 -17.12
N LEU A 161 -3.33 6.55 -16.00
CA LEU A 161 -3.23 5.38 -15.13
C LEU A 161 -3.62 4.09 -15.86
N ALA A 162 -4.64 4.15 -16.71
CA ALA A 162 -5.01 3.01 -17.51
C ALA A 162 -3.91 2.62 -18.49
N ASP A 163 -3.21 3.59 -19.09
CA ASP A 163 -2.03 3.33 -19.92
C ASP A 163 -0.95 2.57 -19.15
N VAL A 164 -0.64 2.99 -17.91
CA VAL A 164 0.29 2.26 -17.01
C VAL A 164 -0.17 0.82 -16.79
N TYR A 165 -1.45 0.60 -16.48
CA TYR A 165 -1.99 -0.74 -16.26
C TYR A 165 -1.99 -1.62 -17.53
N ILE A 166 -2.26 -1.05 -18.71
CA ILE A 166 -2.18 -1.79 -19.98
C ILE A 166 -0.73 -2.22 -20.24
N GLN A 167 0.24 -1.33 -20.01
CA GLN A 167 1.65 -1.64 -20.20
C GLN A 167 2.14 -2.72 -19.23
N LEU A 168 1.72 -2.68 -17.95
CA LEU A 168 1.98 -3.71 -16.96
C LEU A 168 1.31 -5.05 -17.29
N TYR A 169 0.04 -5.02 -17.73
CA TYR A 169 -0.69 -6.22 -18.13
C TYR A 169 0.03 -7.02 -19.23
N ARG A 170 0.75 -6.34 -20.11
CA ARG A 170 1.53 -6.95 -21.20
C ARG A 170 2.84 -7.58 -20.73
N GLN A 171 3.28 -7.32 -19.49
CA GLN A 171 4.46 -7.93 -18.88
C GLN A 171 4.02 -9.23 -18.19
N GLN A 172 4.02 -10.31 -18.96
CA GLN A 172 3.52 -11.62 -18.55
C GLN A 172 4.65 -12.63 -18.37
N PHE A 173 4.53 -13.44 -17.33
CA PHE A 173 5.52 -14.40 -16.86
C PHE A 173 4.87 -15.77 -16.60
N ASP A 174 5.69 -16.80 -16.49
CA ASP A 174 5.32 -18.20 -16.34
C ASP A 174 5.06 -18.64 -14.90
N HIS A 175 5.51 -17.86 -13.90
CA HIS A 175 5.19 -18.10 -12.49
C HIS A 175 4.99 -16.79 -11.70
N VAL A 176 4.41 -16.93 -10.50
CA VAL A 176 4.47 -15.91 -9.45
C VAL A 176 5.88 -15.85 -8.89
N GLY A 177 6.52 -14.70 -9.01
CA GLY A 177 7.87 -14.42 -8.55
C GLY A 177 8.16 -12.92 -8.65
N ALA A 178 9.40 -12.53 -8.39
CA ALA A 178 9.86 -11.15 -8.53
C ALA A 178 11.09 -11.08 -9.45
N LEU A 179 11.31 -9.93 -10.07
CA LEU A 179 12.57 -9.66 -10.74
C LEU A 179 13.69 -9.51 -9.70
N THR A 180 14.91 -9.83 -10.08
CA THR A 180 16.12 -9.58 -9.28
C THR A 180 17.30 -9.32 -10.20
N LEU A 181 18.44 -8.93 -9.64
CA LEU A 181 19.66 -8.79 -10.43
C LEU A 181 20.37 -10.13 -10.59
N ASP A 182 21.11 -10.29 -11.68
CA ASP A 182 22.04 -11.39 -11.90
C ASP A 182 23.18 -11.42 -10.87
N SER A 183 24.03 -12.45 -10.93
CA SER A 183 25.13 -12.64 -9.97
C SER A 183 26.19 -11.53 -9.98
N ASN A 184 26.24 -10.71 -11.04
CA ASN A 184 27.19 -9.61 -11.19
C ASN A 184 26.57 -8.28 -10.78
N ASP A 185 25.30 -8.30 -10.36
CA ASP A 185 24.51 -7.12 -10.04
C ASP A 185 24.36 -6.19 -11.24
N GLU A 186 24.34 -6.68 -12.48
CA GLU A 186 24.35 -5.85 -13.68
C GLU A 186 23.02 -5.89 -14.43
N ASN A 187 22.47 -7.08 -14.69
CA ASN A 187 21.26 -7.23 -15.49
C ASN A 187 20.09 -7.74 -14.65
N TRP A 188 18.87 -7.42 -15.07
CA TRP A 188 17.68 -8.01 -14.47
C TRP A 188 17.50 -9.45 -14.95
N VAL A 189 17.03 -10.31 -14.06
CA VAL A 189 16.65 -11.70 -14.33
C VAL A 189 15.32 -12.02 -13.65
N PHE A 190 14.58 -12.97 -14.23
CA PHE A 190 13.36 -13.52 -13.66
C PHE A 190 13.53 -15.04 -13.51
N GLU A 191 14.02 -15.46 -12.35
CA GLU A 191 14.30 -16.86 -12.05
C GLU A 191 13.57 -17.25 -10.75
N HIS A 192 14.34 -17.58 -9.70
CA HIS A 192 13.84 -18.02 -8.41
C HIS A 192 14.00 -16.90 -7.38
N ASN A 193 13.28 -15.80 -7.55
CA ASN A 193 13.16 -14.75 -6.53
C ASN A 193 11.72 -14.67 -6.05
N ARG A 194 11.51 -14.71 -4.73
CA ARG A 194 10.17 -14.77 -4.13
C ARG A 194 9.44 -13.44 -4.23
N PRO A 195 8.10 -13.44 -4.24
CA PRO A 195 7.33 -12.21 -4.09
C PRO A 195 7.53 -11.65 -2.68
N LEU A 196 8.42 -10.67 -2.53
CA LEU A 196 8.54 -9.88 -1.31
C LEU A 196 7.35 -8.92 -1.22
N THR A 197 6.58 -9.03 -0.15
CA THR A 197 5.46 -8.12 0.14
C THR A 197 5.72 -7.34 1.43
N ILE A 198 5.02 -6.22 1.60
CA ILE A 198 5.04 -5.43 2.83
C ILE A 198 4.65 -6.32 4.03
N GLU A 199 3.62 -7.17 3.87
CA GLU A 199 3.19 -8.11 4.91
C GLU A 199 4.33 -9.05 5.32
N LEU A 200 5.02 -9.66 4.34
CA LEU A 200 6.13 -10.57 4.61
C LEU A 200 7.23 -9.86 5.42
N ASN A 201 7.63 -8.65 5.00
CA ASN A 201 8.64 -7.84 5.69
C ASN A 201 8.22 -7.48 7.12
N ASP A 202 6.99 -6.96 7.27
CA ASP A 202 6.47 -6.53 8.56
C ASP A 202 6.35 -7.68 9.55
N GLN A 203 5.96 -8.86 9.07
CA GLN A 203 5.89 -10.04 9.91
C GLN A 203 7.26 -10.53 10.36
N GLU A 204 8.25 -10.50 9.47
CA GLU A 204 9.61 -10.91 9.82
C GLU A 204 10.23 -9.96 10.86
N LEU A 205 10.05 -8.64 10.69
CA LEU A 205 10.51 -7.63 11.66
C LEU A 205 9.82 -7.75 13.03
N SER A 206 8.59 -8.26 13.06
CA SER A 206 7.84 -8.53 14.29
C SER A 206 8.22 -9.88 14.93
N GLY A 207 9.22 -10.58 14.38
CA GLY A 207 9.68 -11.87 14.88
C GLY A 207 8.73 -13.04 14.56
N MET A 208 7.76 -12.85 13.66
CA MET A 208 6.76 -13.87 13.32
C MET A 208 7.28 -14.92 12.33
N LYS A 209 8.54 -14.79 11.87
CA LYS A 209 9.25 -15.73 10.98
C LYS A 209 8.46 -16.05 9.71
N SER A 210 8.00 -15.03 9.03
CA SER A 210 7.28 -15.17 7.75
C SER A 210 8.16 -15.81 6.66
N SER A 211 9.49 -15.73 6.81
CA SER A 211 10.46 -16.45 5.99
C SER A 211 10.35 -17.98 6.07
N GLU A 212 9.73 -18.55 7.11
CA GLU A 212 9.41 -19.99 7.19
C GLU A 212 8.22 -20.36 6.29
N ILE A 213 7.35 -19.39 5.96
CA ILE A 213 6.14 -19.58 5.15
C ILE A 213 6.43 -19.37 3.67
N ILE A 214 7.14 -18.28 3.35
CA ILE A 214 7.62 -17.98 1.99
C ILE A 214 9.14 -17.91 2.06
N PRO A 215 9.85 -19.05 1.92
CA PRO A 215 11.30 -19.09 2.01
C PRO A 215 11.96 -18.40 0.83
N ALA A 216 13.24 -18.02 1.00
CA ALA A 216 14.05 -17.49 -0.09
C ALA A 216 13.98 -18.40 -1.31
N HIS A 217 13.95 -17.79 -2.49
CA HIS A 217 13.82 -18.48 -3.78
C HIS A 217 12.48 -19.18 -4.08
N GLN A 218 11.48 -19.09 -3.19
CA GLN A 218 10.17 -19.67 -3.44
C GLN A 218 9.41 -18.92 -4.54
N THR A 219 9.03 -19.62 -5.60
CA THR A 219 8.11 -19.14 -6.65
C THR A 219 6.89 -20.06 -6.74
N TYR A 220 5.83 -19.62 -7.44
CA TYR A 220 4.60 -20.40 -7.57
C TYR A 220 4.15 -20.51 -9.02
N ASN A 221 4.07 -21.74 -9.52
CA ASN A 221 3.57 -22.02 -10.88
C ASN A 221 2.03 -22.01 -10.95
N PHE A 222 1.36 -22.00 -9.80
CA PHE A 222 -0.09 -22.08 -9.71
C PHE A 222 -0.65 -20.97 -8.82
N THR A 223 -1.75 -20.36 -9.28
CA THR A 223 -2.51 -19.33 -8.54
C THR A 223 -2.96 -19.85 -7.18
N ILE A 224 -3.44 -21.09 -7.12
CA ILE A 224 -3.94 -21.71 -5.89
C ILE A 224 -2.86 -21.82 -4.81
N ASP A 225 -1.62 -22.14 -5.19
CA ASP A 225 -0.51 -22.29 -4.26
C ASP A 225 -0.07 -20.93 -3.72
N TYR A 226 -0.03 -19.90 -4.57
CA TYR A 226 0.27 -18.54 -4.13
C TYR A 226 -0.82 -17.99 -3.19
N ALA A 227 -2.09 -18.16 -3.55
CA ALA A 227 -3.20 -17.75 -2.70
C ALA A 227 -3.18 -18.46 -1.34
N TYR A 228 -2.82 -19.76 -1.33
CA TYR A 228 -2.63 -20.51 -0.09
C TYR A 228 -1.47 -19.96 0.75
N ALA A 229 -0.35 -19.58 0.14
CA ALA A 229 0.77 -18.96 0.84
C ALA A 229 0.39 -17.61 1.48
N VAL A 230 -0.41 -16.78 0.79
CA VAL A 230 -0.95 -15.54 1.36
C VAL A 230 -1.89 -15.84 2.55
N LEU A 231 -2.78 -16.83 2.43
CA LEU A 231 -3.63 -17.26 3.55
C LEU A 231 -2.79 -17.75 4.74
N LYS A 232 -1.67 -18.45 4.50
CA LYS A 232 -0.74 -18.86 5.57
C LYS A 232 -0.15 -17.66 6.30
N LEU A 233 0.16 -16.55 5.61
CA LEU A 233 0.59 -15.31 6.27
C LEU A 233 -0.52 -14.72 7.16
N ILE A 234 -1.78 -14.79 6.74
CA ILE A 234 -2.93 -14.34 7.56
C ILE A 234 -3.08 -15.22 8.81
N PHE A 235 -2.95 -16.55 8.68
CA PHE A 235 -2.89 -17.43 9.84
C PHE A 235 -1.71 -17.10 10.76
N ASN A 236 -0.56 -16.74 10.17
CA ASN A 236 0.63 -16.40 10.94
C ASN A 236 0.42 -15.15 11.80
N ASP A 237 -0.23 -14.12 11.25
CA ASP A 237 -0.65 -12.94 12.00
C ASP A 237 -1.54 -13.33 13.19
N PHE A 238 -2.59 -14.14 12.97
CA PHE A 238 -3.46 -14.58 14.08
C PHE A 238 -2.70 -15.33 15.18
N TYR A 239 -1.79 -16.24 14.81
CA TYR A 239 -1.14 -17.13 15.78
C TYR A 239 0.11 -16.55 16.45
N ARG A 240 0.80 -15.60 15.82
CA ARG A 240 2.08 -15.06 16.27
C ARG A 240 2.05 -13.54 16.47
N GLY A 241 1.06 -12.85 15.94
CA GLY A 241 0.87 -11.42 16.13
C GLY A 241 0.36 -11.13 17.53
N LYS A 242 0.96 -10.13 18.18
CA LYS A 242 0.71 -9.81 19.59
C LYS A 242 -0.49 -8.88 19.80
N ASP A 243 -0.88 -8.15 18.75
CA ASP A 243 -1.99 -7.20 18.74
C ASP A 243 -3.01 -7.48 17.61
N SER A 244 -3.03 -8.70 17.10
CA SER A 244 -3.91 -9.11 16.00
C SER A 244 -5.38 -9.30 16.43
N VAL A 245 -5.66 -9.34 17.73
CA VAL A 245 -7.01 -9.49 18.31
C VAL A 245 -7.21 -8.56 19.51
N PHE A 246 -8.47 -8.17 19.78
CA PHE A 246 -8.80 -7.30 20.93
C PHE A 246 -9.33 -8.05 22.14
N ASP A 247 -10.14 -9.09 21.92
CA ASP A 247 -10.79 -9.86 22.97
C ASP A 247 -11.12 -11.29 22.51
N LYS A 248 -11.73 -12.09 23.39
CA LYS A 248 -12.10 -13.48 23.08
C LYS A 248 -13.10 -13.60 21.94
N LYS A 249 -14.05 -12.68 21.81
CA LYS A 249 -15.06 -12.73 20.73
C LYS A 249 -14.39 -12.40 19.40
N ASP A 250 -13.57 -11.35 19.37
CA ASP A 250 -12.80 -10.95 18.19
C ASP A 250 -11.84 -12.07 17.76
N ALA A 251 -11.13 -12.70 18.70
CA ALA A 251 -10.25 -13.83 18.39
C ALA A 251 -11.00 -15.04 17.79
N ARG A 252 -12.19 -15.38 18.32
CA ARG A 252 -13.01 -16.46 17.77
C ARG A 252 -13.48 -16.13 16.36
N ASN A 253 -13.92 -14.89 16.15
CA ASN A 253 -14.36 -14.40 14.85
C ASN A 253 -13.20 -14.37 13.85
N TYR A 254 -12.03 -13.91 14.25
CA TYR A 254 -10.86 -13.87 13.37
C TYR A 254 -10.50 -15.29 12.95
N LEU A 255 -10.32 -16.22 13.89
CA LEU A 255 -9.96 -17.60 13.55
C LEU A 255 -11.00 -18.28 12.65
N TYR A 256 -12.29 -18.19 13.01
CA TYR A 256 -13.37 -18.72 12.17
C TYR A 256 -13.34 -18.12 10.76
N GLY A 257 -13.20 -16.79 10.67
CA GLY A 257 -13.16 -16.07 9.40
C GLY A 257 -12.02 -16.54 8.50
N ILE A 258 -10.80 -16.73 9.03
CA ILE A 258 -9.68 -17.24 8.23
C ILE A 258 -9.97 -18.67 7.75
N PHE A 259 -10.49 -19.56 8.61
CA PHE A 259 -10.84 -20.92 8.22
C PHE A 259 -11.91 -20.98 7.12
N ALA A 260 -12.98 -20.21 7.26
CA ALA A 260 -14.04 -20.12 6.26
C ALA A 260 -13.52 -19.51 4.94
N SER A 261 -12.63 -18.51 5.04
CA SER A 261 -12.00 -17.86 3.89
C SER A 261 -11.18 -18.82 3.03
N GLN A 262 -10.61 -19.89 3.59
CA GLN A 262 -9.87 -20.89 2.80
C GLN A 262 -10.77 -21.49 1.71
N GLY A 263 -11.97 -21.96 2.04
CA GLY A 263 -12.88 -22.53 1.04
C GLY A 263 -13.27 -21.52 -0.03
N ILE A 264 -13.62 -20.30 0.40
CA ILE A 264 -14.01 -19.20 -0.49
C ILE A 264 -12.89 -18.84 -1.48
N VAL A 265 -11.66 -18.68 -1.00
CA VAL A 265 -10.52 -18.33 -1.85
C VAL A 265 -10.21 -19.46 -2.83
N MET A 266 -10.26 -20.72 -2.39
CA MET A 266 -9.95 -21.86 -3.26
C MET A 266 -11.03 -22.04 -4.35
N GLU A 267 -12.30 -21.77 -4.05
CA GLU A 267 -13.39 -21.75 -5.04
C GLU A 267 -13.31 -20.53 -5.97
N TRP A 268 -12.78 -19.41 -5.48
CA TRP A 268 -12.62 -18.19 -6.26
C TRP A 268 -11.56 -18.33 -7.36
N VAL A 269 -10.52 -19.14 -7.18
CA VAL A 269 -9.49 -19.37 -8.21
C VAL A 269 -10.09 -20.01 -9.46
N ASP A 270 -9.97 -19.34 -10.61
CA ASP A 270 -10.46 -19.85 -11.91
C ASP A 270 -9.49 -20.95 -12.38
N PRO A 271 -9.95 -22.22 -12.55
CA PRO A 271 -9.09 -23.29 -13.03
C PRO A 271 -8.42 -23.01 -14.38
N LYS A 272 -9.03 -22.16 -15.22
CA LYS A 272 -8.48 -21.75 -16.53
C LYS A 272 -7.27 -20.82 -16.39
N ASP A 273 -7.26 -19.99 -15.36
CA ASP A 273 -6.23 -18.98 -15.11
C ASP A 273 -5.27 -19.45 -13.99
N ASN A 274 -5.41 -20.70 -13.50
CA ASN A 274 -4.59 -21.24 -12.41
C ASN A 274 -3.11 -21.39 -12.78
N HIS A 275 -2.77 -21.53 -14.07
CA HIS A 275 -1.39 -21.65 -14.57
C HIS A 275 -0.86 -20.33 -15.16
N GLY A 276 -1.51 -19.20 -14.82
CA GLY A 276 -1.19 -17.91 -15.39
C GLY A 276 -1.78 -17.70 -16.80
N PRO A 277 -1.17 -16.83 -17.63
CA PRO A 277 0.09 -16.12 -17.37
C PRO A 277 0.01 -15.20 -16.14
N PHE A 278 1.12 -15.02 -15.43
CA PHE A 278 1.21 -14.15 -14.26
C PHE A 278 1.68 -12.75 -14.68
N ILE A 279 1.10 -11.71 -14.09
CA ILE A 279 1.21 -10.34 -14.59
C ILE A 279 2.05 -9.52 -13.63
N LEU A 280 3.07 -8.80 -14.12
CA LEU A 280 3.85 -7.89 -13.27
C LEU A 280 2.96 -6.79 -12.68
N MET A 281 3.06 -6.61 -11.37
CA MET A 281 2.40 -5.54 -10.64
C MET A 281 3.43 -4.76 -9.82
N HIS A 282 3.17 -3.46 -9.64
CA HIS A 282 4.00 -2.56 -8.83
C HIS A 282 4.12 -2.99 -7.35
N GLY A 283 3.11 -3.69 -6.81
CA GLY A 283 3.04 -4.11 -5.40
C GLY A 283 2.58 -3.03 -4.42
N ASP A 284 3.00 -1.77 -4.62
CA ASP A 284 2.57 -0.63 -3.79
C ASP A 284 2.21 0.64 -4.59
N LEU A 285 1.41 0.52 -5.66
CA LEU A 285 1.05 1.68 -6.49
C LEU A 285 0.00 2.54 -5.76
N ARG A 286 0.46 3.54 -5.01
CA ARG A 286 -0.36 4.50 -4.25
C ARG A 286 -0.05 5.95 -4.65
N PRO A 287 -0.90 6.94 -4.32
CA PRO A 287 -0.68 8.34 -4.69
C PRO A 287 0.69 8.93 -4.31
N PRO A 288 1.34 8.57 -3.17
CA PRO A 288 2.72 9.01 -2.89
C PRO A 288 3.75 8.57 -3.93
N ASN A 289 3.49 7.46 -4.64
CA ASN A 289 4.42 6.82 -5.56
C ASN A 289 4.20 7.26 -7.02
N ILE A 290 3.33 8.25 -7.25
CA ILE A 290 3.00 8.78 -8.57
C ILE A 290 3.25 10.28 -8.56
N PHE A 291 4.19 10.73 -9.37
CA PHE A 291 4.52 12.14 -9.52
C PHE A 291 3.80 12.72 -10.71
N VAL A 292 3.22 13.91 -10.53
CA VAL A 292 2.46 14.63 -11.54
C VAL A 292 2.91 16.09 -11.67
N ASP A 293 2.67 16.67 -12.85
CA ASP A 293 2.84 18.11 -13.08
C ASP A 293 1.59 18.91 -12.67
N ALA A 294 1.56 20.20 -13.02
CA ALA A 294 0.44 21.08 -12.70
C ALA A 294 -0.87 20.71 -13.41
N ASP A 295 -0.80 20.00 -14.54
CA ASP A 295 -1.93 19.58 -15.36
C ASP A 295 -2.34 18.12 -15.09
N LEU A 296 -1.77 17.52 -14.03
CA LEU A 296 -1.94 16.10 -13.67
C LEU A 296 -1.43 15.12 -14.75
N ASN A 297 -0.43 15.51 -15.55
CA ASN A 297 0.31 14.54 -16.35
C ASN A 297 1.22 13.71 -15.45
N ILE A 298 1.22 12.39 -15.61
CA ILE A 298 2.11 11.49 -14.86
C ILE A 298 3.54 11.69 -15.37
N ILE A 299 4.40 12.24 -14.51
CA ILE A 299 5.82 12.49 -14.78
C ILE A 299 6.65 11.26 -14.46
N SER A 300 6.33 10.54 -13.38
CA SER A 300 7.09 9.37 -12.94
C SER A 300 6.29 8.48 -11.99
N VAL A 301 6.52 7.17 -12.06
CA VAL A 301 6.11 6.17 -11.07
C VAL A 301 7.35 5.67 -10.35
N ILE A 302 7.36 5.73 -9.01
CA ILE A 302 8.51 5.44 -8.16
C ILE A 302 8.21 4.28 -7.20
N ASP A 303 9.21 3.82 -6.43
CA ASP A 303 9.06 2.81 -5.37
C ASP A 303 8.62 1.43 -5.87
N TRP A 304 9.32 0.90 -6.87
CA TRP A 304 9.14 -0.45 -7.43
C TRP A 304 9.65 -1.60 -6.52
N GLU A 305 9.85 -1.34 -5.24
CA GLU A 305 10.57 -2.22 -4.31
C GLU A 305 9.77 -3.44 -3.84
N TRP A 306 8.44 -3.42 -4.02
CA TRP A 306 7.53 -4.52 -3.68
C TRP A 306 6.93 -5.18 -4.94
N SER A 307 7.51 -4.90 -6.10
CA SER A 307 7.02 -5.41 -7.38
C SER A 307 7.23 -6.90 -7.52
N HIS A 308 6.18 -7.58 -7.98
CA HIS A 308 6.16 -9.01 -8.23
C HIS A 308 5.05 -9.34 -9.22
N THR A 309 5.07 -10.55 -9.79
CA THR A 309 4.02 -11.02 -10.67
C THR A 309 2.85 -11.56 -9.85
N VAL A 310 1.62 -11.34 -10.31
CA VAL A 310 0.40 -11.78 -9.64
C VAL A 310 -0.48 -12.60 -10.58
N PRO A 311 -1.33 -13.50 -10.06
CA PRO A 311 -2.37 -14.16 -10.84
C PRO A 311 -3.27 -13.17 -11.60
N PRO A 312 -3.82 -13.54 -12.78
CA PRO A 312 -4.73 -12.67 -13.53
C PRO A 312 -5.89 -12.12 -12.70
N GLN A 313 -6.48 -12.96 -11.84
CA GLN A 313 -7.61 -12.58 -10.99
C GLN A 313 -7.25 -11.55 -9.92
N MET A 314 -5.97 -11.46 -9.56
CA MET A 314 -5.43 -10.46 -8.63
C MET A 314 -5.00 -9.17 -9.33
N PHE A 315 -4.93 -9.12 -10.66
CA PHE A 315 -4.58 -7.91 -11.40
C PHE A 315 -5.80 -6.96 -11.51
N VAL A 316 -6.04 -6.20 -10.43
CA VAL A 316 -7.19 -5.29 -10.27
C VAL A 316 -6.75 -3.81 -10.26
N PRO A 317 -7.65 -2.86 -10.58
CA PRO A 317 -7.37 -1.42 -10.50
C PRO A 317 -6.86 -0.94 -9.12
N PRO A 318 -6.31 0.28 -9.01
CA PRO A 318 -5.90 0.81 -7.72
C PRO A 318 -7.13 1.12 -6.85
N SER A 319 -7.24 0.54 -5.65
CA SER A 319 -8.40 0.75 -4.78
C SER A 319 -8.59 2.21 -4.32
N TRP A 320 -7.49 2.97 -4.25
CA TRP A 320 -7.47 4.36 -3.76
C TRP A 320 -8.13 5.37 -4.71
N ILE A 321 -8.41 5.00 -5.97
CA ILE A 321 -9.11 5.90 -6.92
C ILE A 321 -10.52 6.27 -6.42
N THR A 322 -11.04 5.50 -5.48
CA THR A 322 -12.35 5.67 -4.85
C THR A 322 -12.32 6.65 -3.67
N GLY A 323 -11.12 6.97 -3.15
CA GLY A 323 -10.91 7.70 -1.91
C GLY A 323 -11.30 6.94 -0.64
N GLN A 324 -11.72 5.68 -0.75
CA GLN A 324 -12.11 4.84 0.36
C GLN A 324 -11.02 3.82 0.70
N GLU A 325 -10.79 3.61 2.00
CA GLU A 325 -10.05 2.43 2.46
C GLU A 325 -10.88 1.17 2.23
N LEU A 326 -10.21 0.03 2.05
CA LEU A 326 -10.87 -1.23 1.69
C LEU A 326 -12.00 -1.64 2.66
N PRO A 327 -11.84 -1.55 4.00
CA PRO A 327 -12.93 -1.87 4.93
C PRO A 327 -14.17 -0.99 4.78
N ALA A 328 -14.02 0.26 4.33
CA ALA A 328 -15.15 1.15 4.08
C ALA A 328 -15.83 0.79 2.75
N ALA A 329 -15.04 0.47 1.72
CA ALA A 329 -15.54 0.07 0.40
C ALA A 329 -16.35 -1.25 0.43
N THR A 330 -16.14 -2.11 1.42
CA THR A 330 -16.88 -3.38 1.57
C THR A 330 -18.24 -3.25 2.28
N LYS A 331 -18.57 -2.09 2.84
CA LYS A 331 -19.82 -1.91 3.62
C LYS A 331 -20.93 -1.36 2.74
N LYS A 332 -22.09 -2.01 2.72
CA LYS A 332 -23.27 -1.50 2.00
C LYS A 332 -23.91 -0.30 2.74
N PRO A 333 -24.39 0.75 2.04
CA PRO A 333 -24.33 0.98 0.58
C PRO A 333 -23.09 1.75 0.10
N TYR A 334 -22.02 1.83 0.91
CA TYR A 334 -20.80 2.59 0.58
C TYR A 334 -19.97 1.97 -0.55
N ASP A 335 -20.15 0.67 -0.80
CA ASP A 335 -19.68 -0.09 -1.95
C ASP A 335 -20.14 0.49 -3.30
N PHE A 336 -21.26 1.23 -3.33
CA PHE A 336 -21.74 1.88 -4.54
C PHE A 336 -20.73 2.88 -5.11
N ALA A 337 -20.08 3.68 -4.24
CA ALA A 337 -19.07 4.63 -4.67
C ALA A 337 -17.88 3.89 -5.30
N PHE A 338 -17.43 2.82 -4.65
CA PHE A 338 -16.37 1.95 -5.16
C PHE A 338 -16.71 1.42 -6.56
N THR A 339 -17.89 0.83 -6.74
CA THR A 339 -18.35 0.29 -8.02
C THR A 339 -18.39 1.36 -9.13
N VAL A 340 -18.86 2.58 -8.82
CA VAL A 340 -18.90 3.68 -9.80
C VAL A 340 -17.49 4.06 -10.26
N TYR A 341 -16.54 4.25 -9.35
CA TYR A 341 -15.18 4.65 -9.72
C TYR A 341 -14.42 3.55 -10.45
N ILE A 342 -14.58 2.29 -10.04
CA ILE A 342 -14.00 1.15 -10.76
C ILE A 342 -14.58 1.05 -12.18
N SER A 343 -15.89 1.26 -12.36
CA SER A 343 -16.53 1.28 -13.67
C SER A 343 -16.01 2.42 -14.56
N GLN A 344 -15.81 3.62 -13.98
CA GLN A 344 -15.21 4.75 -14.71
C GLN A 344 -13.78 4.44 -15.16
N PHE A 345 -12.98 3.84 -14.28
CA PHE A 345 -11.60 3.45 -14.61
C PHE A 345 -11.54 2.33 -15.65
N GLN A 346 -12.40 1.31 -15.53
CA GLN A 346 -12.54 0.25 -16.53
C GLN A 346 -12.93 0.82 -17.90
N ARG A 347 -13.80 1.84 -17.95
CA ARG A 347 -14.14 2.55 -19.18
C ARG A 347 -12.93 3.29 -19.74
N ALA A 348 -12.19 4.04 -18.92
CA ALA A 348 -10.98 4.74 -19.36
C ALA A 348 -9.97 3.76 -19.97
N ALA A 349 -9.73 2.62 -19.31
CA ALA A 349 -8.84 1.59 -19.83
C ALA A 349 -9.32 0.94 -21.13
N ARG A 350 -10.62 0.69 -21.27
CA ARG A 350 -11.19 0.21 -22.53
C ARG A 350 -10.93 1.17 -23.68
N GLU A 351 -11.17 2.46 -23.47
CA GLU A 351 -10.97 3.48 -24.51
C GLU A 351 -9.48 3.67 -24.83
N ARG A 352 -8.61 3.65 -23.82
CA ARG A 352 -7.15 3.73 -23.99
C ARG A 352 -6.60 2.52 -24.75
N GLU A 353 -6.99 1.30 -24.36
CA GLU A 353 -6.55 0.05 -24.99
C GLU A 353 -7.00 0.00 -26.46
N ASP A 354 -8.24 0.40 -26.74
CA ASP A 354 -8.76 0.46 -28.11
C ASP A 354 -8.03 1.50 -28.96
N LYS A 355 -7.79 2.69 -28.41
CA LYS A 355 -7.17 3.78 -29.18
C LYS A 355 -5.68 3.54 -29.47
N HIS A 356 -4.94 2.96 -28.53
CA HIS A 356 -3.48 2.90 -28.58
C HIS A 356 -2.90 1.49 -28.73
N TYR A 357 -3.65 0.44 -28.40
CA TYR A 357 -3.15 -0.94 -28.33
C TYR A 357 -3.98 -1.93 -29.18
N ASN A 358 -4.85 -1.43 -30.06
CA ASN A 358 -5.70 -2.23 -30.95
C ASN A 358 -5.46 -1.93 -32.45
N PRO A 359 -4.25 -2.18 -32.99
CA PRO A 359 -3.95 -1.88 -34.41
C PRO A 359 -4.83 -2.68 -35.39
N ASP A 360 -5.35 -3.83 -34.95
CA ASP A 360 -6.18 -4.72 -35.76
C ASP A 360 -7.68 -4.32 -35.77
N ASN A 361 -8.07 -3.24 -35.08
CA ASN A 361 -9.48 -2.83 -34.91
C ASN A 361 -10.40 -3.97 -34.42
N LYS A 362 -9.91 -4.77 -33.48
CA LYS A 362 -10.71 -5.80 -32.79
C LYS A 362 -11.85 -5.14 -32.01
N LEU A 363 -12.90 -5.90 -31.73
CA LEU A 363 -13.99 -5.39 -30.91
C LEU A 363 -13.48 -5.07 -29.49
N LYS A 364 -13.86 -3.90 -28.96
CA LYS A 364 -13.41 -3.41 -27.64
C LYS A 364 -13.53 -4.43 -26.50
N PHE A 365 -14.59 -5.25 -26.50
CA PHE A 365 -14.86 -6.21 -25.43
C PHE A 365 -14.02 -7.49 -25.50
N ILE A 366 -13.29 -7.72 -26.60
CA ILE A 366 -12.33 -8.82 -26.70
C ILE A 366 -10.88 -8.37 -26.47
N LEU A 367 -10.66 -7.09 -26.18
CA LEU A 367 -9.33 -6.57 -25.86
C LEU A 367 -8.80 -7.22 -24.58
N PRO A 368 -7.49 -7.53 -24.50
CA PRO A 368 -6.94 -8.36 -23.43
C PRO A 368 -7.24 -7.88 -22.00
N LEU A 369 -6.94 -6.63 -21.66
CA LEU A 369 -7.18 -6.11 -20.30
C LEU A 369 -8.67 -5.97 -20.02
N VAL A 370 -9.45 -5.46 -20.99
CA VAL A 370 -10.91 -5.37 -20.88
C VAL A 370 -11.54 -6.74 -20.62
N LYS A 371 -11.10 -7.76 -21.36
CA LYS A 371 -11.59 -9.13 -21.21
C LYS A 371 -11.29 -9.68 -19.82
N LEU A 372 -10.05 -9.51 -19.33
CA LEU A 372 -9.68 -9.92 -17.96
C LEU A 372 -10.62 -9.28 -16.93
N TRP A 373 -10.76 -7.96 -16.98
CA TRP A 373 -11.55 -7.22 -15.99
C TRP A 373 -13.06 -7.45 -16.10
N SER A 374 -13.58 -7.70 -17.30
CA SER A 374 -15.00 -7.99 -17.51
C SER A 374 -15.48 -9.24 -16.76
N LYS A 375 -14.58 -10.19 -16.47
CA LYS A 375 -14.94 -11.43 -15.75
C LYS A 375 -15.29 -11.18 -14.28
N HIS A 376 -14.58 -10.27 -13.61
CA HIS A 376 -14.56 -10.23 -12.14
C HIS A 376 -14.72 -8.83 -11.50
N LEU A 377 -14.44 -7.72 -12.19
CA LEU A 377 -14.41 -6.40 -11.53
C LEU A 377 -15.76 -5.92 -11.01
N MET A 378 -16.86 -6.31 -11.66
CA MET A 378 -18.22 -5.89 -11.28
C MET A 378 -18.90 -6.86 -10.29
N SER A 379 -18.16 -7.85 -9.79
CA SER A 379 -18.63 -8.80 -8.79
C SER A 379 -18.06 -8.44 -7.42
N ASP A 380 -18.85 -8.66 -6.37
CA ASP A 380 -18.40 -8.57 -4.96
C ASP A 380 -17.16 -9.46 -4.69
N THR A 381 -16.92 -10.49 -5.51
CA THR A 381 -15.71 -11.32 -5.44
C THR A 381 -14.41 -10.57 -5.78
N VAL A 382 -14.47 -9.38 -6.38
CA VAL A 382 -13.29 -8.52 -6.61
C VAL A 382 -12.60 -8.15 -5.28
N PHE A 383 -13.36 -8.07 -4.19
CA PHE A 383 -12.79 -7.78 -2.88
C PHE A 383 -11.89 -8.90 -2.36
N ILE A 384 -12.05 -10.15 -2.84
CA ILE A 384 -11.10 -11.24 -2.55
C ILE A 384 -9.72 -10.91 -3.13
N ALA A 385 -9.65 -10.41 -4.37
CA ALA A 385 -8.39 -9.98 -4.99
C ALA A 385 -7.71 -8.87 -4.17
N TYR A 386 -8.46 -7.82 -3.81
CA TYR A 386 -7.93 -6.74 -2.99
C TYR A 386 -7.50 -7.21 -1.59
N ALA A 387 -8.25 -8.15 -0.99
CA ALA A 387 -7.91 -8.75 0.29
C ALA A 387 -6.63 -9.58 0.22
N LEU A 388 -6.39 -10.32 -0.87
CA LEU A 388 -5.16 -11.07 -1.06
C LEU A 388 -3.95 -10.15 -1.34
N LEU A 389 -4.16 -9.04 -2.05
CA LEU A 389 -3.11 -8.02 -2.25
C LEU A 389 -2.80 -7.23 -0.97
N LYS A 390 -3.79 -7.06 -0.08
CA LYS A 390 -3.68 -6.39 1.21
C LYS A 390 -4.25 -7.26 2.32
N SER A 391 -3.53 -8.34 2.63
CA SER A 391 -3.93 -9.43 3.55
C SER A 391 -4.38 -8.94 4.93
N CYS A 392 -3.82 -7.83 5.41
CA CYS A 392 -4.22 -7.17 6.64
C CYS A 392 -5.72 -6.78 6.71
N TYR A 393 -6.38 -6.57 5.57
CA TYR A 393 -7.81 -6.23 5.49
C TYR A 393 -8.70 -7.43 5.21
N PHE A 394 -8.14 -8.64 5.11
CA PHE A 394 -8.91 -9.82 4.73
C PHE A 394 -10.03 -10.11 5.73
N GLY A 395 -9.76 -9.99 7.04
CA GLY A 395 -10.79 -10.15 8.07
C GLY A 395 -11.94 -9.15 7.91
N ASN A 396 -11.65 -7.91 7.54
CA ASN A 396 -12.71 -6.91 7.28
C ASN A 396 -13.53 -7.28 6.04
N VAL A 397 -12.88 -7.69 4.96
CA VAL A 397 -13.57 -8.11 3.72
C VAL A 397 -14.46 -9.33 4.00
N TYR A 398 -13.96 -10.31 4.76
CA TYR A 398 -14.74 -11.47 5.14
C TYR A 398 -16.00 -11.07 5.91
N TRP A 399 -15.85 -10.32 7.00
CA TRP A 399 -16.97 -10.00 7.88
C TRP A 399 -17.94 -8.97 7.33
N ASN A 400 -17.47 -8.01 6.53
CA ASN A 400 -18.35 -6.99 5.95
C ASN A 400 -19.13 -7.51 4.73
N LEU A 401 -18.65 -8.56 4.06
CA LEU A 401 -19.15 -8.95 2.74
C LEU A 401 -19.25 -10.47 2.54
N LEU A 402 -18.13 -11.20 2.67
CA LEU A 402 -18.08 -12.59 2.21
C LEU A 402 -18.91 -13.54 3.08
N ASP A 403 -18.97 -13.33 4.40
CA ASP A 403 -19.72 -14.20 5.31
C ASP A 403 -21.22 -14.23 4.95
N ASP A 404 -21.83 -13.06 4.76
CA ASP A 404 -23.23 -12.94 4.33
C ASP A 404 -23.42 -13.47 2.90
N MET A 405 -22.51 -13.15 1.98
CA MET A 405 -22.62 -13.56 0.58
C MET A 405 -22.57 -15.08 0.38
N TYR A 406 -21.72 -15.80 1.13
CA TYR A 406 -21.55 -17.25 0.98
C TYR A 406 -22.40 -18.08 1.93
N TYR A 407 -22.67 -17.57 3.14
CA TYR A 407 -23.31 -18.34 4.20
C TYR A 407 -24.61 -17.73 4.73
N GLY A 408 -24.94 -16.49 4.35
CA GLY A 408 -26.13 -15.76 4.79
C GLY A 408 -26.06 -15.30 6.24
N GLU A 409 -27.24 -15.05 6.82
CA GLU A 409 -27.41 -14.59 8.20
C GLU A 409 -26.95 -15.64 9.25
N ASP A 410 -26.98 -15.30 10.54
CA ASP A 410 -26.62 -16.17 11.68
C ASP A 410 -25.10 -16.46 11.88
N SER A 411 -24.23 -15.49 11.60
CA SER A 411 -22.78 -15.56 11.83
C SER A 411 -22.39 -16.09 13.22
N ASP A 412 -23.04 -15.58 14.29
CA ASP A 412 -22.78 -16.02 15.67
C ASP A 412 -23.02 -17.53 15.86
N LYS A 413 -24.10 -18.07 15.28
CA LYS A 413 -24.39 -19.51 15.39
C LYS A 413 -23.37 -20.33 14.63
N ARG A 414 -22.86 -19.84 13.50
CA ARG A 414 -21.78 -20.52 12.74
C ARG A 414 -20.48 -20.56 13.52
N VAL A 415 -20.06 -19.43 14.09
CA VAL A 415 -18.86 -19.34 14.93
C VAL A 415 -19.00 -20.28 16.13
N GLU A 416 -20.13 -20.24 16.83
CA GLU A 416 -20.40 -21.15 17.95
C GLU A 416 -20.42 -22.62 17.54
N GLY A 417 -21.04 -22.93 16.39
CA GLY A 417 -21.05 -24.27 15.82
C GLY A 417 -19.64 -24.78 15.50
N PHE A 418 -18.80 -23.94 14.90
CA PHE A 418 -17.42 -24.25 14.56
C PHE A 418 -16.62 -24.69 15.78
N PHE A 419 -16.64 -23.92 16.87
CA PHE A 419 -15.88 -24.23 18.08
C PHE A 419 -16.47 -25.38 18.91
N LYS A 420 -17.74 -25.76 18.70
CA LYS A 420 -18.34 -26.95 19.32
C LYS A 420 -17.88 -28.27 18.70
N LEU A 421 -17.31 -28.24 17.49
CA LEU A 421 -16.86 -29.45 16.82
C LEU A 421 -15.66 -30.07 17.54
N CYS A 422 -15.68 -31.39 17.75
CA CYS A 422 -14.57 -32.10 18.41
C CYS A 422 -13.23 -31.92 17.69
N LEU A 423 -13.25 -31.77 16.36
CA LEU A 423 -12.05 -31.55 15.56
C LEU A 423 -11.40 -30.16 15.78
N ARG A 424 -12.10 -29.22 16.43
CA ARG A 424 -11.63 -27.84 16.69
C ARG A 424 -11.13 -27.63 18.12
N LYS A 425 -11.03 -28.68 18.93
CA LYS A 425 -10.50 -28.58 20.31
C LYS A 425 -9.09 -27.98 20.34
N GLN A 426 -8.22 -28.40 19.41
CA GLN A 426 -6.87 -27.82 19.30
C GLN A 426 -6.92 -26.31 19.00
N GLN A 427 -7.79 -25.87 18.10
CA GLN A 427 -7.94 -24.45 17.78
C GLN A 427 -8.46 -23.63 18.97
N GLU A 428 -9.32 -24.20 19.81
CA GLU A 428 -9.78 -23.56 21.05
C GLU A 428 -8.63 -23.43 22.07
N GLU A 429 -7.74 -24.44 22.18
CA GLU A 429 -6.54 -24.38 23.02
C GLU A 429 -5.55 -23.31 22.51
N GLU A 430 -5.32 -23.26 21.20
CA GLU A 430 -4.48 -22.23 20.57
C GLU A 430 -5.05 -20.82 20.77
N LEU A 431 -6.38 -20.66 20.76
CA LEU A 431 -7.05 -19.39 21.06
C LEU A 431 -6.77 -18.93 22.50
N GLN A 432 -6.72 -19.84 23.48
CA GLN A 432 -6.33 -19.48 24.85
C GLN A 432 -4.88 -18.98 24.93
N ARG A 433 -3.98 -19.57 24.14
CA ARG A 433 -2.59 -19.09 24.03
C ARG A 433 -2.54 -17.67 23.46
N VAL A 434 -3.24 -17.42 22.35
CA VAL A 434 -3.30 -16.08 21.71
C VAL A 434 -3.82 -15.02 22.69
N LEU A 435 -4.86 -15.34 23.48
CA LEU A 435 -5.38 -14.42 24.49
C LEU A 435 -4.39 -14.18 25.63
N SER A 436 -3.65 -15.21 26.04
CA SER A 436 -2.58 -15.06 27.05
C SER A 436 -1.43 -14.19 26.52
N ASP A 437 -1.06 -14.35 25.25
CA ASP A 437 -0.03 -13.55 24.59
C ASP A 437 -0.47 -12.08 24.47
N LEU A 438 -1.75 -11.82 24.17
CA LEU A 438 -2.34 -10.47 24.18
C LEU A 438 -2.24 -9.82 25.56
N GLU A 439 -2.61 -10.53 26.63
CA GLU A 439 -2.50 -10.02 28.01
C GLU A 439 -1.04 -9.72 28.40
N ALA A 440 -0.10 -10.56 27.98
CA ALA A 440 1.32 -10.32 28.19
C ALA A 440 1.78 -9.08 27.41
N PHE A 441 1.35 -8.94 26.17
CA PHE A 441 1.69 -7.79 25.32
C PHE A 441 1.14 -6.47 25.84
N GLN A 442 -0.09 -6.45 26.38
CA GLN A 442 -0.65 -5.26 27.02
C GLN A 442 0.21 -4.78 28.21
N LYS A 443 0.83 -5.71 28.95
CA LYS A 443 1.80 -5.36 30.01
C LYS A 443 3.11 -4.81 29.43
N GLU A 444 3.61 -5.38 28.34
CA GLU A 444 4.78 -4.84 27.61
C GLU A 444 4.53 -3.41 27.13
N LEU A 445 3.36 -3.13 26.56
CA LEU A 445 2.95 -1.78 26.15
C LEU A 445 2.92 -0.80 27.33
N ALA A 446 2.30 -1.19 28.44
CA ALA A 446 2.24 -0.36 29.64
C ALA A 446 3.65 -0.03 30.18
N LEU A 447 4.56 -1.00 30.19
CA LEU A 447 5.96 -0.79 30.58
C LEU A 447 6.70 0.15 29.62
N ALA A 448 6.35 0.15 28.34
CA ALA A 448 6.88 1.07 27.34
C ALA A 448 6.22 2.46 27.34
N GLY A 449 5.20 2.68 28.20
CA GLY A 449 4.43 3.91 28.26
C GLY A 449 3.52 4.11 27.05
N LEU A 450 3.03 3.03 26.46
CA LEU A 450 2.13 3.02 25.31
C LEU A 450 0.75 2.53 25.71
N ASP A 451 -0.30 3.25 25.28
CA ASP A 451 -1.67 2.80 25.45
C ASP A 451 -2.02 1.74 24.40
N PRO A 452 -2.74 0.66 24.79
CA PRO A 452 -3.29 -0.30 23.83
C PRO A 452 -4.21 0.37 22.81
N ILE A 453 -4.18 -0.13 21.58
CA ILE A 453 -5.12 0.31 20.55
C ILE A 453 -6.52 -0.19 20.93
N GLU A 454 -7.46 0.74 21.13
CA GLU A 454 -8.87 0.39 21.30
C GLU A 454 -9.54 0.15 19.94
N PRO A 455 -10.50 -0.80 19.85
CA PRO A 455 -11.33 -0.93 18.67
C PRO A 455 -12.11 0.37 18.43
N LEU A 456 -12.23 0.78 17.16
CA LEU A 456 -13.00 1.96 16.80
C LEU A 456 -14.46 1.79 17.26
N LYS A 457 -14.88 2.59 18.24
CA LYS A 457 -16.29 2.67 18.64
C LYS A 457 -17.07 3.33 17.50
N PRO A 458 -18.19 2.76 17.04
CA PRO A 458 -19.05 3.44 16.08
C PRO A 458 -19.49 4.79 16.66
N PRO A 459 -19.75 5.82 15.83
CA PRO A 459 -20.28 7.08 16.32
C PRO A 459 -21.57 6.80 17.07
N THR A 460 -21.64 7.17 18.35
CA THR A 460 -22.91 7.22 19.08
C THR A 460 -23.78 8.28 18.41
N LEU A 461 -24.83 7.83 17.71
CA LEU A 461 -25.91 8.70 17.25
C LEU A 461 -26.56 9.31 18.49
N ASP A 462 -26.22 10.56 18.80
CA ASP A 462 -26.98 11.38 19.74
C ASP A 462 -28.28 11.80 19.03
N PRO A 463 -29.45 11.29 19.42
CA PRO A 463 -30.72 11.62 18.78
C PRO A 463 -31.05 13.12 18.86
N ALA A 464 -30.44 13.85 19.80
CA ALA A 464 -30.62 15.29 19.97
C ALA A 464 -29.73 16.15 19.05
N LYS A 465 -28.74 15.55 18.36
CA LYS A 465 -27.88 16.22 17.36
C LYS A 465 -28.16 15.69 15.96
N GLY A 466 -29.44 15.62 15.58
CA GLY A 466 -29.85 15.36 14.20
C GLY A 466 -29.40 16.51 13.28
N LYS A 467 -28.18 16.41 12.72
CA LYS A 467 -27.75 16.92 11.39
C LYS A 467 -26.24 17.15 11.22
N GLU A 468 -25.40 16.92 12.22
CA GLU A 468 -23.94 16.98 12.01
C GLU A 468 -23.29 15.68 12.45
N VAL A 469 -22.30 15.25 11.64
CA VAL A 469 -21.40 14.10 11.83
C VAL A 469 -21.84 12.82 11.12
N LEU A 470 -21.37 12.66 9.87
CA LEU A 470 -21.00 11.37 9.28
C LEU A 470 -20.13 11.63 8.03
N LEU A 471 -18.85 11.92 8.24
CA LEU A 471 -17.80 11.86 7.22
C LEU A 471 -16.52 11.39 7.92
N TYR A 472 -16.21 10.10 7.81
CA TYR A 472 -14.87 9.62 8.07
C TYR A 472 -13.97 10.06 6.91
N THR A 473 -13.45 11.28 7.00
CA THR A 473 -12.28 11.72 6.24
C THR A 473 -11.28 12.26 7.24
N LYS A 474 -10.29 11.43 7.60
CA LYS A 474 -9.07 11.90 8.28
C LYS A 474 -7.86 11.76 7.36
N TYR A 475 -8.04 12.16 6.11
CA TYR A 475 -6.97 12.82 5.35
C TYR A 475 -7.04 14.31 5.71
N GLY A 476 -5.91 14.85 6.17
CA GLY A 476 -5.83 16.24 6.62
C GLY A 476 -6.19 17.19 5.49
N GLY A 477 -7.40 17.74 5.56
CA GLY A 477 -7.90 18.78 4.68
C GLY A 477 -8.59 19.85 5.51
N ASN A 478 -8.31 21.10 5.17
CA ASN A 478 -8.81 22.33 5.76
C ASN A 478 -10.31 22.27 6.13
N PRO A 479 -10.79 22.78 7.30
CA PRO A 479 -12.19 22.70 7.74
C PRO A 479 -13.22 23.42 6.85
N THR A 480 -12.82 23.94 5.69
CA THR A 480 -13.63 24.76 4.79
C THR A 480 -14.16 24.00 3.56
N LEU A 481 -13.86 22.72 3.37
CA LEU A 481 -14.41 21.88 2.29
C LEU A 481 -15.64 21.07 2.76
N LYS A 482 -16.68 21.75 3.24
CA LYS A 482 -18.00 21.15 3.45
C LYS A 482 -18.73 21.03 2.08
N ASN A 483 -19.24 19.84 1.75
CA ASN A 483 -20.27 19.57 0.72
C ASN A 483 -19.92 19.74 -0.78
N ARG A 484 -18.89 19.09 -1.33
CA ARG A 484 -18.63 19.14 -2.81
C ARG A 484 -18.50 17.82 -3.57
N CYS A 485 -18.74 16.65 -2.98
CA CYS A 485 -18.74 15.40 -3.75
C CYS A 485 -20.17 14.84 -3.94
N PRO A 486 -20.76 14.90 -5.15
CA PRO A 486 -22.13 14.46 -5.42
C PRO A 486 -22.36 12.96 -5.19
N ILE A 487 -21.36 12.11 -5.45
CA ILE A 487 -21.48 10.64 -5.34
C ILE A 487 -21.47 10.22 -3.86
N LEU A 488 -20.58 10.78 -3.05
CA LEU A 488 -20.60 10.59 -1.59
C LEU A 488 -21.88 11.18 -0.98
N SER A 489 -22.37 12.32 -1.48
CA SER A 489 -23.66 12.87 -1.07
C SER A 489 -24.83 11.94 -1.43
N LEU A 490 -24.79 11.25 -2.57
CA LEU A 490 -25.81 10.30 -2.99
C LEU A 490 -25.77 9.02 -2.17
N ALA A 491 -24.58 8.48 -1.87
CA ALA A 491 -24.40 7.34 -0.97
C ALA A 491 -24.91 7.66 0.44
N THR A 492 -24.63 8.86 0.95
CA THR A 492 -25.17 9.35 2.23
C THR A 492 -26.69 9.53 2.18
N LEU A 493 -27.25 10.01 1.06
CA LEU A 493 -28.70 10.15 0.88
C LEU A 493 -29.41 8.78 0.81
N LEU A 494 -28.80 7.80 0.13
CA LEU A 494 -29.28 6.42 0.06
C LEU A 494 -29.18 5.72 1.41
N ALA A 495 -28.08 5.91 2.15
CA ALA A 495 -27.91 5.42 3.51
C ALA A 495 -28.95 6.03 4.47
N GLY A 496 -29.24 7.33 4.35
CA GLY A 496 -30.29 7.99 5.13
C GLY A 496 -31.69 7.43 4.88
N LYS A 497 -32.01 7.05 3.63
CA LYS A 497 -33.28 6.38 3.29
C LYS A 497 -33.33 4.91 3.72
N TYR A 498 -32.19 4.21 3.74
CA TYR A 498 -32.10 2.81 4.18
C TYR A 498 -32.24 2.66 5.70
N LEU A 499 -31.73 3.63 6.47
CA LEU A 499 -31.80 3.63 7.93
C LEU A 499 -33.20 3.95 8.49
N GLU A 500 -34.09 4.58 7.70
CA GLU A 500 -35.50 4.78 8.08
C GLU A 500 -36.36 3.50 7.99
N GLY A 501 -35.82 2.40 7.45
CA GLY A 501 -36.57 1.16 7.17
C GLY A 501 -36.13 -0.11 7.89
N ILE A 502 -35.10 -0.08 8.76
CA ILE A 502 -34.52 -1.29 9.37
C ILE A 502 -34.53 -1.15 10.90
N GLY A 503 -35.37 -1.97 11.56
CA GLY A 503 -35.31 -2.18 13.01
C GLY A 503 -34.11 -3.05 13.38
N ASP A 504 -33.49 -2.72 14.52
CA ASP A 504 -32.41 -3.42 15.25
C ASP A 504 -31.60 -4.47 14.47
N VAL A 505 -30.52 -4.01 13.82
CA VAL A 505 -29.42 -4.87 13.35
C VAL A 505 -28.25 -4.71 14.31
N THR A 506 -27.92 -5.80 15.01
CA THR A 506 -26.74 -5.87 15.88
C THR A 506 -25.49 -5.98 14.99
N LEU A 507 -24.64 -4.94 15.02
CA LEU A 507 -23.45 -4.80 14.18
C LEU A 507 -22.27 -5.66 14.69
N PHE A 508 -21.69 -6.48 13.81
CA PHE A 508 -20.47 -7.26 14.06
C PHE A 508 -19.21 -6.46 13.70
N TYR A 509 -18.20 -6.48 14.57
CA TYR A 509 -16.93 -5.77 14.37
C TYR A 509 -15.76 -6.75 14.53
N GLY A 510 -14.96 -6.87 13.47
CA GLY A 510 -13.56 -7.30 13.52
C GLY A 510 -12.74 -6.24 12.78
N LEU A 511 -11.76 -5.63 13.45
CA LEU A 511 -11.08 -4.42 12.97
C LEU A 511 -9.55 -4.51 13.14
N VAL A 512 -8.84 -5.14 12.20
CA VAL A 512 -7.38 -5.00 12.14
C VAL A 512 -7.03 -3.64 11.51
N TRP A 513 -6.18 -2.86 12.20
CA TRP A 513 -5.68 -1.57 11.71
C TRP A 513 -4.35 -1.75 10.97
N VAL A 514 -4.25 -1.14 9.78
CA VAL A 514 -2.96 -0.78 9.17
C VAL A 514 -2.78 0.73 9.29
N HIS A 515 -1.70 1.12 9.97
CA HIS A 515 -1.27 2.50 10.01
C HIS A 515 -0.44 2.81 8.76
N ASP A 516 -1.04 3.53 7.81
CA ASP A 516 -0.27 4.28 6.81
C ASP A 516 0.41 5.47 7.48
N GLN A 517 1.64 5.76 7.06
CA GLN A 517 2.56 6.65 7.76
C GLN A 517 2.01 8.07 7.90
N LYS A 518 1.82 8.53 9.14
CA LYS A 518 1.66 9.95 9.46
C LYS A 518 2.91 10.47 10.15
N GLN A 519 3.77 11.14 9.38
CA GLN A 519 4.71 12.09 9.96
C GLN A 519 3.94 13.37 10.35
N LYS A 520 3.84 13.64 11.66
CA LYS A 520 3.56 14.99 12.15
C LYS A 520 4.89 15.59 12.60
N SER A 521 5.44 16.51 11.82
CA SER A 521 6.49 17.41 12.27
C SER A 521 5.90 18.42 13.27
N PHE A 522 6.19 18.25 14.55
CA PHE A 522 6.03 19.33 15.54
C PHE A 522 7.40 19.98 15.76
N ALA A 523 7.61 21.17 15.19
CA ALA A 523 8.62 22.10 15.65
C ALA A 523 7.94 23.07 16.63
N GLN A 524 8.19 22.91 17.93
CA GLN A 524 7.86 23.92 18.94
C GLN A 524 9.01 24.95 18.99
N GLY A 525 8.76 26.15 18.50
CA GLY A 525 9.53 27.35 18.86
C GLY A 525 8.86 28.07 20.05
N PRO A 526 9.61 28.71 20.95
CA PRO A 526 9.07 29.27 22.19
C PRO A 526 8.24 30.54 21.95
N MET A 527 7.09 30.62 22.61
CA MET A 527 6.32 31.86 22.76
C MET A 527 7.09 32.86 23.63
N ILE A 528 7.34 34.06 23.09
CA ILE A 528 7.72 35.24 23.87
C ILE A 528 6.67 36.33 23.64
N GLY A 529 5.93 36.63 24.71
CA GLY A 529 5.56 37.97 25.16
C GLY A 529 4.75 38.88 24.23
N THR A 530 3.45 38.97 24.50
CA THR A 530 2.62 40.15 24.24
C THR A 530 3.20 41.42 24.87
N PRO A 531 3.03 42.59 24.23
CA PRO A 531 2.80 43.83 24.96
C PRO A 531 1.48 44.47 24.53
N SER A 532 0.62 44.76 25.50
CA SER A 532 -0.54 45.63 25.36
C SER A 532 -0.19 47.07 25.77
N ALA A 533 -0.66 48.02 24.97
CA ALA A 533 -1.04 49.40 25.33
C ALA A 533 0.09 50.38 25.72
N ASN A 534 0.32 51.43 24.91
CA ASN A 534 -0.46 52.67 24.96
C ASN A 534 0.19 53.81 24.14
N THR A 535 -0.70 54.73 23.74
CA THR A 535 -0.52 56.17 23.51
C THR A 535 0.10 56.73 22.22
N LEU A 536 -0.79 57.51 21.58
CA LEU A 536 -0.66 58.61 20.62
C LEU A 536 -0.47 58.26 19.13
#